data_AF-A0A6A6DPR3-F1
#
_entry.id   AF-A0A6A6DPR3-F1
#
_cell.length_a   1.000
_cell.length_b   1.000
_cell.length_c   1.000
_cell.angle_alpha   90.00
_cell.angle_beta   90.00
_cell.angle_gamma   90.00
#
_symmetry.space_group_name_H-M   'P 1'
#
loop_
_entity.id
_entity.type
_entity.pdbx_description
1 polymer ?
#
loop_
_entity_poly.entity_id
_entity_poly.type
_entity_poly.pdbx_seq_one_letter_code
_entity_poly.pdbx_strand_id
1 'polypeptide(L)'
;AESSLIRARHLAKRVRENIRQMPSPCSRCRDNGRRYLVHLSSGRCSECINRNVKCDLVVTQPEWNRLDHDKERLYHQLEKAQDDLLTHRRHEKELRSRERQIRRELAQTDSQEREMFQRELASIDEVHAIEEEEQSHQDQPNTP
;
A
#
# COMPACT_ATOMS: atom_id res chain seq x y z
N ALA A 1 -46.57 -1.71 -26.56
CA ALA A 1 -47.05 -2.15 -25.23
C ALA A 1 -45.89 -2.80 -24.48
N GLU A 2 -45.50 -2.30 -23.32
CA GLU A 2 -44.42 -2.89 -22.51
C GLU A 2 -44.82 -4.29 -22.04
N SER A 3 -43.95 -5.29 -22.28
CA SER A 3 -44.17 -6.66 -21.83
C SER A 3 -44.39 -6.71 -20.32
N SER A 4 -45.32 -7.55 -19.85
CA SER A 4 -45.58 -7.80 -18.43
C SER A 4 -44.30 -8.15 -17.65
N LEU A 5 -43.34 -8.81 -18.30
CA LEU A 5 -42.03 -9.16 -17.74
C LEU A 5 -41.15 -7.93 -17.46
N ILE A 6 -41.18 -6.92 -18.34
CA ILE A 6 -40.40 -5.69 -18.18
C ILE A 6 -40.96 -4.88 -17.00
N ARG A 7 -42.28 -4.75 -16.92
CA ARG A 7 -42.97 -4.08 -15.79
C ARG A 7 -42.69 -4.78 -14.46
N ALA A 8 -42.74 -6.11 -14.44
CA ALA A 8 -42.40 -6.90 -13.24
C ALA A 8 -40.93 -6.71 -12.81
N ARG A 9 -39.99 -6.67 -13.76
CA ARG A 9 -38.58 -6.38 -13.48
C ARG A 9 -38.37 -4.97 -12.91
N HIS A 10 -38.98 -3.95 -13.53
CA HIS A 10 -38.88 -2.57 -13.04
C HIS A 10 -39.49 -2.42 -11.65
N LEU A 11 -40.62 -3.06 -11.36
CA LEU A 11 -41.21 -3.08 -10.02
C LEU A 11 -40.30 -3.77 -9.01
N ALA A 12 -39.77 -4.96 -9.33
CA ALA A 12 -38.88 -5.69 -8.45
C ALA A 12 -37.59 -4.92 -8.15
N LYS A 13 -37.02 -4.22 -9.15
CA LYS A 13 -35.87 -3.33 -8.97
C LYS A 13 -36.21 -2.20 -8.00
N ARG A 14 -37.34 -1.53 -8.22
CA ARG A 14 -37.81 -0.43 -7.36
C ARG A 14 -38.05 -0.87 -5.92
N VAL A 15 -38.62 -2.05 -5.70
CA VAL A 15 -38.85 -2.61 -4.35
C VAL A 15 -37.52 -2.90 -3.65
N ARG A 16 -36.54 -3.49 -4.36
CA ARG A 16 -35.20 -3.76 -3.80
C ARG A 16 -34.43 -2.48 -3.47
N GLU A 17 -34.54 -1.46 -4.31
CA GLU A 17 -33.85 -0.18 -4.11
C GLU A 17 -34.46 0.65 -2.98
N ASN A 18 -35.77 0.52 -2.74
CA ASN A 18 -36.49 1.30 -1.72
C ASN A 18 -36.50 0.68 -0.33
N ILE A 19 -36.14 -0.60 -0.18
CA ILE A 19 -36.12 -1.27 1.12
C ILE A 19 -34.67 -1.44 1.56
N ARG A 20 -34.30 -0.77 2.66
CA ARG A 20 -32.96 -0.93 3.26
C ARG A 20 -33.02 -1.39 4.70
N GLN A 21 -32.03 -2.19 5.07
CA GLN A 21 -31.79 -2.57 6.45
C GLN A 21 -31.04 -1.43 7.15
N MET A 22 -31.66 -0.84 8.18
CA MET A 22 -31.04 0.22 8.99
C MET A 22 -30.05 -0.39 9.99
N PRO A 23 -28.93 0.24 10.38
CA PRO A 23 -28.10 -0.30 11.46
C PRO A 23 -28.79 -0.30 12.84
N SER A 24 -29.74 0.62 13.08
CA SER A 24 -30.47 0.74 14.33
C SER A 24 -32.00 0.78 14.13
N PRO A 25 -32.79 0.14 15.01
CA PRO A 25 -34.25 0.22 14.96
C PRO A 25 -34.78 1.57 15.46
N CYS A 26 -35.97 1.95 14.99
CA CYS A 26 -36.75 3.02 15.61
C CYS A 26 -37.16 2.63 17.04
N SER A 27 -37.45 3.59 17.92
CA SER A 27 -37.70 3.30 19.35
C SER A 27 -38.81 2.26 19.53
N ARG A 28 -39.89 2.37 18.76
CA ARG A 28 -40.99 1.40 18.83
C ARG A 28 -40.60 0.00 18.33
N CYS A 29 -39.85 -0.11 17.24
CA CYS A 29 -39.41 -1.43 16.75
C CYS A 29 -38.39 -2.07 17.69
N ARG A 30 -37.57 -1.26 18.37
CA ARG A 30 -36.64 -1.70 19.41
C ARG A 30 -37.39 -2.34 20.57
N ASP A 31 -38.39 -1.63 21.12
CA ASP A 31 -39.15 -2.08 22.29
C ASP A 31 -39.98 -3.33 22.02
N ASN A 32 -40.31 -3.61 20.75
CA ASN A 32 -41.11 -4.74 20.33
C ASN A 32 -40.31 -5.87 19.66
N GLY A 33 -38.97 -5.79 19.62
CA GLY A 33 -38.11 -6.82 19.04
C GLY A 33 -38.36 -7.10 17.54
N ARG A 34 -38.73 -6.07 16.76
CA ARG A 34 -39.13 -6.23 15.35
C ARG A 34 -38.00 -5.95 14.36
N ARG A 35 -38.09 -6.56 13.17
CA ARG A 35 -37.20 -6.29 12.04
C ARG A 35 -37.34 -4.82 11.57
N TYR A 36 -36.21 -4.18 11.28
CA TYR A 36 -36.10 -2.74 11.01
C TYR A 36 -35.78 -2.46 9.53
N LEU A 37 -36.69 -2.86 8.64
CA LEU A 37 -36.59 -2.48 7.23
C LEU A 37 -37.20 -1.09 7.03
N VAL A 38 -36.45 -0.16 6.44
CA VAL A 38 -36.90 1.19 6.13
C VAL A 38 -37.30 1.30 4.67
N HIS A 39 -38.46 1.93 4.45
CA HIS A 39 -38.93 2.26 3.12
C HIS A 39 -38.47 3.69 2.78
N LEU A 40 -37.44 3.80 1.97
CA LEU A 40 -36.72 5.04 1.71
C LEU A 40 -37.59 6.16 1.13
N SER A 41 -38.61 5.82 0.33
CA SER A 41 -39.54 6.84 -0.20
C SER A 41 -40.42 7.49 0.88
N SER A 42 -40.65 6.79 2.00
CA SER A 42 -41.48 7.28 3.11
C SER A 42 -40.64 7.79 4.28
N GLY A 43 -39.34 7.46 4.29
CA GLY A 43 -38.42 7.65 5.39
C GLY A 43 -38.73 6.87 6.68
N ARG A 44 -39.80 6.07 6.70
CA ARG A 44 -40.30 5.34 7.87
C ARG A 44 -39.99 3.85 7.78
N CYS A 45 -39.96 3.16 8.92
CA CYS A 45 -39.85 1.70 8.93
C CYS A 45 -41.15 1.03 8.46
N SER A 46 -41.01 -0.09 7.75
CA SER A 46 -42.09 -0.92 7.22
C SER A 46 -43.14 -1.28 8.27
N GLU A 47 -42.72 -1.62 9.50
CA GLU A 47 -43.64 -1.93 10.60
C GLU A 47 -44.50 -0.72 11.01
N CYS A 48 -43.91 0.48 11.11
CA CYS A 48 -44.66 1.68 11.46
C CYS A 48 -45.56 2.16 10.32
N ILE A 49 -45.18 1.91 9.06
CA ILE A 49 -46.02 2.15 7.89
C ILE A 49 -47.24 1.22 7.93
N ASN A 50 -47.00 -0.08 8.08
CA ASN A 50 -48.06 -1.11 8.10
C ASN A 50 -49.08 -0.88 9.22
N ARG A 51 -48.63 -0.38 10.37
CA ARG A 51 -49.50 -0.09 11.53
C ARG A 51 -50.06 1.34 11.53
N ASN A 52 -49.67 2.17 10.56
CA ASN A 52 -50.01 3.59 10.48
C ASN A 52 -49.72 4.37 11.79
N VAL A 53 -48.55 4.16 12.39
CA VAL A 53 -48.14 4.79 13.66
C VAL A 53 -46.90 5.67 13.51
N LYS A 54 -46.75 6.69 14.36
CA LYS A 54 -45.57 7.58 14.34
C LYS A 54 -44.26 6.78 14.40
N CYS A 55 -43.32 7.13 13.53
CA CYS A 55 -41.97 6.59 13.47
C CYS A 55 -41.01 7.74 13.77
N ASP A 56 -40.15 7.56 14.77
CA ASP A 56 -39.09 8.49 15.18
C ASP A 56 -37.83 8.35 14.32
N LEU A 57 -37.69 7.22 13.62
CA LEU A 57 -36.68 7.04 12.60
C LEU A 57 -37.15 7.71 11.31
N VAL A 58 -36.49 8.81 10.93
CA VAL A 58 -36.69 9.52 9.67
C VAL A 58 -35.33 9.59 8.98
N VAL A 59 -35.15 8.78 7.93
CA VAL A 59 -33.96 8.86 7.06
C VAL A 59 -34.43 8.93 5.63
N THR A 60 -33.94 9.91 4.89
CA THR A 60 -34.43 10.23 3.55
C THR A 60 -33.61 9.53 2.46
N GLN A 61 -34.22 9.24 1.31
CA GLN A 61 -33.51 8.69 0.15
C GLN A 61 -32.26 9.50 -0.25
N PRO A 62 -32.27 10.85 -0.28
CA PRO A 62 -31.08 11.62 -0.63
C PRO A 62 -29.92 11.42 0.35
N GLU A 63 -30.18 11.30 1.65
CA GLU A 63 -29.14 11.03 2.65
C GLU A 63 -28.49 9.66 2.42
N TRP A 64 -29.28 8.65 2.10
CA TRP A 64 -28.77 7.32 1.75
C TRP A 64 -27.94 7.33 0.47
N ASN A 65 -28.40 8.04 -0.57
CA ASN A 65 -27.64 8.13 -1.81
C ASN A 65 -26.28 8.82 -1.59
N ARG A 66 -26.22 9.84 -0.73
CA ARG A 66 -24.96 10.48 -0.34
C ARG A 66 -24.03 9.48 0.36
N LEU A 67 -24.55 8.72 1.33
CA LEU A 67 -23.77 7.70 2.04
C LEU A 67 -23.25 6.60 1.11
N ASP A 68 -24.05 6.15 0.15
CA ASP A 68 -23.62 5.15 -0.83
C ASP A 68 -22.50 5.71 -1.72
N HIS A 69 -22.67 6.93 -2.25
CA HIS A 69 -21.62 7.58 -3.04
C HIS A 69 -20.34 7.81 -2.25
N ASP A 70 -20.43 8.24 -0.98
CA ASP A 70 -19.27 8.40 -0.12
C ASP A 70 -18.57 7.05 0.13
N LYS A 71 -19.33 5.98 0.36
CA LYS A 71 -18.77 4.62 0.50
C LYS A 71 -18.08 4.17 -0.77
N GLU A 72 -18.73 4.32 -1.92
CA GLU A 72 -18.14 3.97 -3.22
C GLU A 72 -16.85 4.75 -3.45
N ARG A 73 -16.84 6.06 -3.18
CA ARG A 73 -15.64 6.90 -3.28
C ARG A 73 -14.52 6.38 -2.36
N LEU A 74 -14.85 6.07 -1.11
CA LEU A 74 -13.88 5.55 -0.14
C LEU A 74 -13.33 4.18 -0.54
N TYR A 75 -14.15 3.28 -1.09
CA TYR A 75 -13.69 1.99 -1.61
C TYR A 75 -12.70 2.16 -2.77
N HIS A 76 -13.00 3.05 -3.73
CA HIS A 76 -12.07 3.34 -4.83
C HIS A 76 -10.76 3.96 -4.32
N GLN A 77 -10.83 4.85 -3.33
CA GLN A 77 -9.63 5.43 -2.72
C GLN A 77 -8.79 4.37 -2.00
N LEU A 78 -9.45 3.43 -1.30
CA LEU A 78 -8.77 2.33 -0.62
C LEU A 78 -8.08 1.40 -1.61
N GLU A 79 -8.76 1.00 -2.69
CA GLU A 79 -8.21 0.15 -3.75
C GLU A 79 -6.98 0.81 -4.39
N LYS A 80 -7.10 2.09 -4.76
CA LYS A 80 -5.96 2.85 -5.30
C LYS A 80 -4.78 2.91 -4.33
N ALA A 81 -5.02 3.18 -3.05
CA ALA A 81 -3.96 3.22 -2.05
C ALA A 81 -3.28 1.86 -1.86
N GLN A 82 -4.03 0.75 -2.00
CA GLN A 82 -3.47 -0.60 -1.97
C GLN A 82 -2.59 -0.89 -3.19
N ASP A 83 -3.01 -0.48 -4.37
CA ASP A 83 -2.21 -0.61 -5.60
C ASP A 83 -0.92 0.22 -5.53
N ASP A 84 -1.02 1.46 -5.03
CA ASP A 84 0.14 2.33 -4.80
C ASP A 84 1.13 1.69 -3.81
N LEU A 85 0.65 1.03 -2.76
CA LEU A 85 1.52 0.31 -1.82
C LEU A 85 2.25 -0.86 -2.49
N LEU A 86 1.60 -1.57 -3.40
CA LEU A 86 2.22 -2.66 -4.15
C LEU A 86 3.30 -2.16 -5.12
N THR A 87 3.07 -1.02 -5.79
CA THR A 87 4.08 -0.42 -6.68
C THR A 87 5.28 0.09 -5.89
N HIS A 88 5.06 0.80 -4.78
CA HIS A 88 6.15 1.23 -3.88
C HIS A 88 6.99 0.05 -3.37
N ARG A 89 6.36 -1.06 -3.01
CA ARG A 89 7.07 -2.27 -2.56
C ARG A 89 7.94 -2.88 -3.66
N ARG A 90 7.56 -2.77 -4.94
CA ARG A 90 8.41 -3.20 -6.07
C ARG A 90 9.61 -2.28 -6.22
N HIS A 91 9.39 -0.97 -6.18
CA HIS A 91 10.48 0.01 -6.24
C HIS A 91 11.46 -0.13 -5.08
N GLU A 92 10.98 -0.38 -3.86
CA GLU A 92 11.85 -0.62 -2.71
C GLU A 92 12.78 -1.83 -2.94
N LYS A 93 12.26 -2.92 -3.51
CA LYS A 93 13.07 -4.11 -3.84
C LYS A 93 14.15 -3.80 -4.87
N GLU A 94 13.82 -3.01 -5.89
CA GLU A 94 14.77 -2.58 -6.93
C GLU A 94 15.87 -1.71 -6.33
N LEU A 95 15.51 -0.71 -5.51
CA LEU A 95 16.46 0.15 -4.82
C LEU A 95 17.39 -0.65 -3.89
N ARG A 96 16.86 -1.62 -3.14
CA ARG A 96 17.67 -2.53 -2.31
C ARG A 96 18.60 -3.41 -3.14
N SER A 97 18.20 -3.80 -4.35
CA SER A 97 19.10 -4.52 -5.26
C SER A 97 20.25 -3.64 -5.69
N ARG A 98 19.94 -2.41 -6.10
CA ARG A 98 20.95 -1.42 -6.52
C ARG A 98 21.90 -1.04 -5.39
N GLU A 99 21.39 -0.83 -4.17
CA GLU A 99 22.21 -0.60 -2.97
C GLU A 99 23.22 -1.73 -2.76
N ARG A 100 22.79 -2.98 -2.87
CA ARG A 100 23.67 -4.15 -2.73
C ARG A 100 24.72 -4.22 -3.83
N GLN A 101 24.37 -3.87 -5.07
CA GLN A 101 25.32 -3.81 -6.17
C GLN A 101 26.41 -2.76 -5.90
N ILE A 102 26.01 -1.53 -5.56
CA ILE A 102 26.93 -0.44 -5.26
C ILE A 102 27.88 -0.82 -4.11
N ARG A 103 27.38 -1.48 -3.06
CA ARG A 103 28.24 -1.97 -1.97
C ARG A 103 29.29 -2.97 -2.43
N ARG A 104 28.97 -3.84 -3.39
CA ARG A 104 29.94 -4.80 -3.93
C ARG A 104 31.00 -4.08 -4.77
N GLU A 105 30.57 -3.16 -5.63
CA GLU A 105 31.47 -2.36 -6.46
C GLU A 105 32.44 -1.55 -5.58
N LEU A 106 31.93 -0.92 -4.51
CA LEU A 106 32.78 -0.20 -3.56
C LEU A 106 33.81 -1.12 -2.90
N ALA A 107 33.39 -2.29 -2.42
CA ALA A 107 34.30 -3.25 -1.81
C ALA A 107 35.37 -3.79 -2.79
N GLN A 108 35.03 -3.90 -4.07
CA GLN A 108 35.99 -4.27 -5.12
C GLN A 108 37.01 -3.16 -5.33
N THR A 109 36.58 -1.91 -5.45
CA THR A 109 37.48 -0.75 -5.57
C THR A 109 38.41 -0.65 -4.37
N ASP A 110 37.90 -0.78 -3.14
CA ASP A 110 38.72 -0.76 -1.91
C ASP A 110 39.75 -1.91 -1.90
N SER A 111 39.40 -3.07 -2.46
CA SER A 111 40.33 -4.20 -2.59
C SER A 111 41.43 -3.91 -3.61
N GLN A 112 41.07 -3.35 -4.77
CA GLN A 112 42.02 -2.97 -5.81
C GLN A 112 42.98 -1.90 -5.33
N GLU A 113 42.48 -0.90 -4.60
CA GLU A 113 43.29 0.13 -3.98
C GLU A 113 44.34 -0.48 -3.04
N ARG A 114 43.93 -1.37 -2.14
CA ARG A 114 44.85 -2.08 -1.23
C ARG A 114 45.91 -2.89 -1.98
N GLU A 115 45.52 -3.61 -3.03
CA GLU A 115 46.44 -4.42 -3.82
C GLU A 115 47.48 -3.54 -4.53
N MET A 116 47.06 -2.42 -5.12
CA MET A 116 47.97 -1.45 -5.74
C MET A 116 48.98 -0.91 -4.72
N PHE A 117 48.53 -0.47 -3.53
CA PHE A 117 49.44 0.01 -2.50
C PHE A 117 50.42 -1.07 -2.02
N GLN A 118 49.97 -2.31 -1.83
CA GLN A 118 50.84 -3.42 -1.45
C GLN A 118 51.91 -3.71 -2.50
N ARG A 119 51.55 -3.62 -3.79
CA ARG A 119 52.48 -3.80 -4.89
C ARG A 119 53.55 -2.71 -4.92
N GLU A 120 53.15 -1.46 -4.75
CA GLU A 120 54.09 -0.33 -4.70
C GLU A 120 55.04 -0.45 -3.50
N LEU A 121 54.53 -0.82 -2.32
CA LEU A 121 55.37 -1.05 -1.14
C LEU A 121 56.40 -2.17 -1.37
N ALA A 122 55.98 -3.31 -1.93
CA ALA A 122 56.90 -4.40 -2.25
C ALA A 122 57.97 -3.96 -3.27
N SER A 123 57.60 -3.16 -4.27
CA SER A 123 58.56 -2.62 -5.25
C SER A 123 59.57 -1.68 -4.60
N ILE A 124 59.17 -0.88 -3.61
CA ILE A 124 60.06 0.03 -2.87
C ILE A 124 61.04 -0.80 -2.02
N ASP A 125 60.55 -1.82 -1.31
CA ASP A 125 61.38 -2.71 -0.51
C ASP A 125 62.43 -3.44 -1.36
N GLU A 126 62.06 -3.89 -2.56
CA GLU A 126 62.99 -4.51 -3.51
C GLU A 126 64.11 -3.56 -3.95
N VAL A 127 63.78 -2.29 -4.24
CA VAL A 127 64.79 -1.28 -4.61
C VAL A 127 65.73 -0.99 -3.45
N HIS A 128 65.20 -0.85 -2.23
CA HIS A 128 66.03 -0.64 -1.03
C HIS A 128 66.99 -1.80 -0.79
N ALA A 129 66.54 -3.05 -0.96
CA ALA A 129 67.42 -4.21 -0.80
C ALA A 129 68.59 -4.19 -1.80
N ILE A 130 68.35 -3.80 -3.06
CA ILE A 130 69.40 -3.66 -4.08
C ILE A 130 70.38 -2.54 -3.70
N GLU A 131 69.87 -1.38 -3.27
CA GLU A 131 70.71 -0.25 -2.85
C GLU A 131 71.60 -0.58 -1.65
N GLU A 132 71.08 -1.30 -0.66
CA GLU A 132 71.85 -1.77 0.50
C GLU A 132 72.94 -2.78 0.10
N GLU A 133 72.62 -3.71 -0.82
CA GLU A 133 73.61 -4.63 -1.38
C GLU A 133 74.72 -3.87 -2.12
N GLU A 134 74.38 -2.92 -2.99
CA GLU A 134 75.36 -2.11 -3.73
C GLU A 134 76.27 -1.30 -2.79
N GLN A 135 75.72 -0.68 -1.74
CA GLN A 135 76.49 0.06 -0.75
C GLN A 135 77.48 -0.85 0.00
N SER A 136 77.03 -2.04 0.42
CA SER A 136 77.91 -3.02 1.09
C SER A 136 79.07 -3.50 0.20
N HIS A 137 78.88 -3.55 -1.12
CA HIS A 137 79.93 -3.91 -2.07
C HIS A 137 80.90 -2.75 -2.32
N GLN A 138 80.44 -1.50 -2.26
CA GLN A 138 81.29 -0.31 -2.40
C GLN A 138 82.15 -0.03 -1.15
N ASP A 139 81.67 -0.38 0.03
CA ASP A 139 82.37 -0.17 1.31
C ASP A 139 83.41 -1.25 1.65
N GLN A 140 83.63 -2.26 0.81
CA GLN A 140 84.74 -3.20 1.01
C GLN A 140 86.09 -2.49 0.76
N PRO A 141 86.96 -2.35 1.78
CA PRO A 141 88.22 -1.64 1.62
C PRO A 141 89.14 -2.43 0.69
N ASN A 142 89.55 -1.80 -0.43
CA ASN A 142 90.66 -2.26 -1.25
C ASN A 142 91.87 -2.47 -0.34
N THR A 143 92.12 -3.72 0.03
CA THR A 143 93.23 -4.10 0.90
C THR A 143 94.40 -4.42 -0.03
N PRO A 144 95.54 -3.71 0.08
CA PRO A 144 96.66 -3.80 -0.86
C PRO A 144 97.41 -5.13 -0.83
#